data_AF-A0A377C380-F1
#
_entry.id   AF-A0A377C380-F1
#
_cell.length_a   1.000
_cell.length_b   1.000
_cell.length_c   1.000
_cell.angle_alpha   90.00
_cell.angle_beta   90.00
_cell.angle_gamma   90.00
#
_symmetry.space_group_name_H-M   'P 1'
#
loop_
_entity.id
_entity.type
_entity.pdbx_description
1 polymer ?
#
loop_
_entity_poly.entity_id
_entity_poly.type
_entity_poly.pdbx_seq_one_letter_code
_entity_poly.pdbx_strand_id
1 'polypeptide(L)'
;MSKSFLGTYFGVIEGATEVVKTTLQQVGVKKSRAFNRALSIMLVSLITFIVCCINPNAISMIYAISGPLIAMILFIMPTLSTYLIPALKPWRSIGNLITLIVGILCVSVMFFS
;
A
#
# COMPACT_ATOMS: atom_id res chain seq x y z
N MET A 1 -21.55 8.32 -6.70
CA MET A 1 -20.18 8.25 -6.13
C MET A 1 -20.09 7.53 -4.78
N SER A 2 -21.19 7.25 -4.06
CA SER A 2 -21.11 6.68 -2.69
C SER A 2 -20.71 5.20 -2.61
N LYS A 3 -20.92 4.41 -3.66
CA LYS A 3 -20.62 2.96 -3.65
C LYS A 3 -19.11 2.65 -3.65
N SER A 4 -18.32 3.39 -4.44
CA SER A 4 -16.84 3.25 -4.41
C SER A 4 -16.23 3.78 -3.11
N PHE A 5 -16.80 4.84 -2.54
CA PHE A 5 -16.26 5.46 -1.32
C PHE A 5 -16.24 4.49 -0.14
N LEU A 6 -17.33 3.74 0.09
CA LEU A 6 -17.40 2.78 1.19
C LEU A 6 -16.39 1.64 1.03
N GLY A 7 -16.24 1.08 -0.18
CA GLY A 7 -15.28 0.00 -0.43
C GLY A 7 -13.84 0.41 -0.14
N THR A 8 -13.43 1.58 -0.64
CA THR A 8 -12.09 2.11 -0.36
C THR A 8 -11.91 2.48 1.11
N TYR A 9 -12.92 3.11 1.73
CA TYR A 9 -12.86 3.49 3.15
C TYR A 9 -12.72 2.27 4.05
N PHE A 10 -13.54 1.23 3.86
CA PHE A 10 -13.43 0.00 4.64
C PHE A 10 -12.07 -0.67 4.45
N GLY A 11 -11.55 -0.73 3.22
CA GLY A 11 -10.20 -1.26 2.96
C GLY A 11 -9.10 -0.49 3.70
N VAL A 12 -9.17 0.85 3.72
CA VAL A 12 -8.21 1.68 4.47
C VAL A 12 -8.31 1.46 5.97
N ILE A 13 -9.53 1.41 6.53
CA ILE A 13 -9.72 1.20 7.97
C ILE A 13 -9.29 -0.20 8.41
N GLU A 14 -9.54 -1.23 7.61
CA GLU A 14 -9.09 -2.60 7.91
C GLU A 14 -7.56 -2.70 7.90
N GLY A 15 -6.92 -2.16 6.86
CA GLY A 15 -5.46 -2.09 6.77
C GLY A 15 -4.85 -1.32 7.95
N ALA A 16 -5.39 -0.13 8.25
CA ALA A 16 -4.92 0.67 9.39
C ALA A 16 -5.13 -0.03 10.73
N THR A 17 -6.24 -0.77 10.90
CA THR A 17 -6.52 -1.51 12.13
C THR A 17 -5.54 -2.67 12.34
N GLU A 18 -5.16 -3.39 11.29
CA GLU A 18 -4.12 -4.43 11.39
C GLU A 18 -2.73 -3.84 11.64
N VAL A 19 -2.37 -2.71 11.03
CA VAL A 19 -1.11 -2.01 11.32
C VAL A 19 -1.05 -1.58 12.79
N VAL A 20 -2.11 -0.94 13.29
CA VAL A 20 -2.23 -0.54 14.71
C VAL A 20 -2.18 -1.75 15.63
N LYS A 21 -2.82 -2.85 15.27
CA LYS A 21 -2.81 -4.09 16.06
C LYS A 21 -1.42 -4.73 16.12
N THR A 22 -0.72 -4.87 14.99
CA THR A 22 0.65 -5.42 14.94
C THR A 22 1.62 -4.56 15.73
N THR A 23 1.55 -3.23 15.59
CA THR A 23 2.40 -2.30 16.36
C THR A 23 2.11 -2.36 17.87
N LEU A 24 0.84 -2.40 18.30
CA LEU A 24 0.49 -2.56 19.72
C LEU A 24 0.95 -3.91 20.28
N GLN A 25 0.86 -4.99 19.48
CA GLN A 25 1.34 -6.31 19.86
C GLN A 25 2.86 -6.34 20.04
N GLN A 26 3.62 -5.65 19.17
CA GLN A 26 5.07 -5.49 19.32
C GLN A 26 5.46 -4.71 20.58
N VAL A 27 4.61 -3.78 21.01
CA VAL A 27 4.79 -3.00 22.27
C VAL A 27 4.23 -3.76 23.49
N GLY A 28 3.71 -4.98 23.32
CA GLY A 28 3.21 -5.83 24.41
C GLY A 28 1.82 -5.44 24.95
N VAL A 29 1.12 -4.52 24.29
CA VAL A 29 -0.18 -3.99 24.74
C VAL A 29 -1.32 -4.64 23.96
N LYS A 30 -2.00 -5.63 24.57
CA LYS A 30 -3.25 -6.20 24.02
C LYS A 30 -4.45 -5.35 24.46
N LYS A 31 -5.03 -4.59 23.52
CA LYS A 31 -6.28 -3.84 23.71
C LYS A 31 -7.43 -4.45 22.89
N SER A 32 -8.65 -4.07 23.24
CA SER A 32 -9.90 -4.53 22.58
C SER A 32 -9.95 -4.16 21.09
N ARG A 33 -10.58 -5.01 20.27
CA ARG A 33 -10.77 -4.78 18.82
C ARG A 33 -11.43 -3.44 18.52
N ALA A 34 -12.40 -3.02 19.32
CA ALA A 34 -13.08 -1.74 19.17
C ALA A 34 -12.15 -0.54 19.42
N PHE A 35 -11.23 -0.67 20.39
CA PHE A 35 -10.23 0.35 20.67
C PHE A 35 -9.22 0.48 19.53
N ASN A 36 -8.71 -0.63 18.99
CA ASN A 36 -7.78 -0.60 17.86
C ASN A 36 -8.41 0.03 16.62
N ARG A 37 -9.69 -0.23 16.36
CA ARG A 37 -10.44 0.37 15.25
C ARG A 37 -10.70 1.86 15.46
N ALA A 38 -11.06 2.28 16.68
CA ALA A 38 -11.23 3.69 16.99
C ALA A 38 -9.90 4.46 16.87
N LEU A 39 -8.80 3.86 17.35
CA LEU A 39 -7.46 4.42 17.26
C LEU A 39 -6.98 4.52 15.81
N SER A 40 -7.24 3.51 14.97
CA SER A 40 -6.88 3.55 13.55
C SER A 40 -7.64 4.64 12.79
N ILE A 41 -8.95 4.80 13.04
CA ILE A 41 -9.75 5.89 12.45
C ILE A 41 -9.21 7.26 12.90
N MET A 42 -8.94 7.43 14.20
CA MET A 42 -8.40 8.69 14.73
C MET A 42 -7.04 9.01 14.10
N LEU A 43 -6.12 8.04 14.05
CA LEU A 43 -4.79 8.22 13.46
C LEU A 43 -4.86 8.61 11.99
N VAL A 44 -5.62 7.86 11.19
CA VAL A 44 -5.76 8.13 9.75
C VAL A 44 -6.37 9.53 9.53
N SER A 45 -7.39 9.89 10.30
CA SER A 45 -8.03 11.20 10.20
C SER A 45 -7.08 12.34 10.58
N LEU A 46 -6.31 12.18 11.67
CA LEU A 46 -5.38 13.20 12.13
C LEU A 46 -4.22 13.40 11.15
N ILE A 47 -3.65 12.30 10.65
CA ILE A 47 -2.57 12.33 9.65
C ILE A 47 -3.06 13.03 8.39
N THR A 48 -4.24 12.64 7.88
CA THR A 48 -4.81 13.25 6.67
C THR A 48 -5.06 14.75 6.87
N PHE A 49 -5.57 15.15 8.03
CA PHE A 49 -5.80 16.56 8.35
C PHE A 49 -4.50 17.38 8.36
N ILE A 50 -3.47 16.89 9.05
CA ILE A 50 -2.16 17.55 9.11
C ILE A 50 -1.56 17.70 7.71
N VAL A 51 -1.59 16.63 6.90
CA VAL A 51 -1.06 16.65 5.53
C VAL A 51 -1.81 17.67 4.66
N CYS A 52 -3.13 17.73 4.77
CA CYS A 52 -3.94 18.71 4.05
C CYS A 52 -3.63 20.16 4.46
N CYS A 53 -3.28 20.41 5.72
CA CYS A 53 -2.87 21.74 6.18
C CYS A 53 -1.50 22.16 5.62
N ILE A 54 -0.57 21.22 5.42
CA ILE A 54 0.79 21.51 4.95
C ILE A 54 0.83 21.65 3.43
N ASN A 55 0.14 20.78 2.69
CA ASN A 55 0.12 20.79 1.23
C ASN A 55 -1.32 20.60 0.71
N PRO A 56 -1.97 21.67 0.20
CA PRO A 56 -3.34 21.58 -0.31
C PRO A 56 -3.42 20.77 -1.61
N ASN A 57 -2.30 20.54 -2.30
CA ASN A 57 -2.26 19.70 -3.49
C ASN A 57 -2.16 18.19 -3.15
N ALA A 58 -3.16 17.70 -2.41
CA ALA A 58 -3.27 16.29 -2.04
C ALA A 58 -3.34 15.35 -3.26
N ILE A 59 -3.87 15.85 -4.39
CA ILE A 59 -4.00 15.07 -5.62
C ILE A 59 -2.63 14.73 -6.21
N SER A 60 -1.73 15.70 -6.32
CA SER A 60 -0.36 15.44 -6.80
C SER A 60 0.40 14.49 -5.87
N MET A 61 0.20 14.60 -4.55
CA MET A 61 0.83 13.69 -3.58
C MET A 61 0.31 12.25 -3.73
N ILE A 62 -1.01 12.08 -3.90
CA ILE A 62 -1.61 10.76 -4.15
C ILE A 62 -1.07 10.18 -5.44
N TYR A 63 -0.95 10.97 -6.51
CA TYR A 63 -0.41 10.50 -7.79
C TYR A 63 1.05 10.04 -7.67
N ALA A 64 1.89 10.85 -7.01
CA ALA A 64 3.31 10.54 -6.79
C ALA A 64 3.53 9.26 -5.98
N ILE A 65 2.63 8.94 -5.05
CA ILE A 65 2.72 7.73 -4.22
C ILE A 65 2.06 6.52 -4.91
N SER A 66 0.87 6.70 -5.49
CA SER A 66 0.09 5.62 -6.09
C SER A 66 0.71 5.06 -7.36
N GLY A 67 1.34 5.90 -8.19
CA GLY A 67 1.99 5.47 -9.43
C GLY A 67 3.07 4.39 -9.19
N PRO A 68 4.09 4.67 -8.36
CA PRO A 68 5.10 3.68 -8.01
C PRO A 68 4.51 2.44 -7.32
N LEU A 69 3.54 2.62 -6.42
CA LEU A 69 2.88 1.51 -5.72
C LEU A 69 2.16 0.55 -6.68
N ILE A 70 1.42 1.10 -7.65
CA ILE A 70 0.72 0.32 -8.66
C ILE A 70 1.72 -0.43 -9.54
N ALA A 71 2.80 0.23 -9.98
CA ALA A 71 3.85 -0.41 -10.76
C ALA A 71 4.51 -1.57 -9.99
N MET A 72 4.77 -1.39 -8.68
CA MET A 72 5.32 -2.43 -7.82
C MET A 72 4.36 -3.63 -7.70
N ILE A 73 3.07 -3.40 -7.47
CA ILE A 73 2.09 -4.47 -7.31
C ILE A 73 1.85 -5.21 -8.63
N LEU A 74 1.80 -4.50 -9.76
CA LEU A 74 1.48 -5.10 -11.07
C LEU A 74 2.66 -5.81 -11.73
N PHE A 75 3.88 -5.26 -11.63
CA PHE A 75 5.03 -5.78 -12.36
C PHE A 75 6.03 -6.50 -11.46
N ILE A 76 6.36 -5.93 -10.30
CA ILE A 76 7.44 -6.43 -9.45
C ILE A 76 6.97 -7.56 -8.53
N MET A 77 5.82 -7.40 -7.87
CA MET A 77 5.29 -8.40 -6.94
C MET A 77 5.06 -9.78 -7.59
N PRO A 78 4.40 -9.92 -8.75
CA PRO A 78 4.17 -11.24 -9.35
C PRO A 78 5.47 -11.87 -9.86
N THR A 79 6.36 -11.07 -10.46
CA THR A 79 7.63 -11.56 -10.99
C THR A 79 8.54 -12.06 -9.85
N LEU A 80 8.74 -11.26 -8.81
CA LEU A 80 9.47 -11.67 -7.60
C LEU A 80 8.86 -12.92 -6.94
N SER A 81 7.52 -13.03 -6.92
CA SER A 81 6.85 -14.20 -6.35
C SER A 81 7.22 -15.50 -7.08
N THR A 82 7.44 -15.47 -8.40
CA THR A 82 7.94 -16.64 -9.16
C THR A 82 9.39 -17.01 -8.83
N TYR A 83 10.17 -16.08 -8.29
CA TYR A 83 11.55 -16.32 -7.87
C TYR A 83 11.66 -16.76 -6.40
N LEU A 84 10.92 -16.12 -5.49
CA LEU A 84 10.95 -16.41 -4.05
C LEU A 84 10.19 -17.69 -3.67
N ILE A 85 9.05 -17.96 -4.31
CA ILE A 85 8.16 -19.05 -3.89
C ILE A 85 8.52 -20.33 -4.67
N PRO A 86 8.94 -21.42 -3.99
CA PRO A 86 9.38 -22.64 -4.66
C PRO A 86 8.29 -23.32 -5.48
N ALA A 87 7.02 -23.16 -5.09
CA ALA A 87 5.86 -23.67 -5.81
C ALA A 87 5.63 -23.02 -7.18
N LEU A 88 6.13 -21.80 -7.40
CA LEU A 88 5.99 -21.08 -8.66
C LEU A 88 7.23 -21.19 -9.58
N LYS A 89 8.26 -21.92 -9.17
CA LYS A 89 9.44 -22.21 -10.01
C LYS A 89 9.10 -22.80 -11.40
N PRO A 90 8.09 -23.67 -11.59
CA PRO A 90 7.76 -24.22 -12.91
C PRO A 90 7.28 -23.16 -13.90
N TRP A 91 6.76 -22.03 -13.41
CA TRP A 91 6.19 -20.94 -14.20
C TRP A 91 7.19 -19.82 -14.48
N ARG A 92 8.49 -20.07 -14.24
CA ARG A 92 9.57 -19.14 -14.57
C ARG A 92 9.72 -19.09 -16.09
N SER A 93 9.45 -17.92 -16.65
CA SER A 93 9.64 -17.63 -18.07
C SER A 93 10.57 -16.43 -18.23
N ILE A 94 11.26 -16.34 -19.37
CA ILE A 94 12.00 -15.15 -19.80
C ILE A 94 11.08 -13.92 -19.81
N GLY A 95 9.79 -14.11 -20.07
CA GLY A 95 8.77 -13.05 -19.98
C GLY A 95 8.69 -12.40 -18.59
N ASN A 96 8.91 -13.16 -17.51
CA ASN A 96 8.91 -12.62 -16.14
C ASN A 96 10.11 -11.70 -15.89
N LEU A 97 11.22 -11.96 -16.57
CA LEU A 97 12.44 -11.16 -16.46
C LEU A 97 12.28 -9.85 -17.23
N ILE A 98 11.64 -9.89 -18.41
CA ILE A 98 11.29 -8.69 -19.17
C ILE A 98 10.30 -7.82 -18.38
N THR A 99 9.24 -8.39 -17.82
CA THR A 99 8.25 -7.62 -17.03
C THR A 99 8.87 -7.04 -15.76
N LEU A 100 9.83 -7.72 -15.14
CA LEU A 100 10.61 -7.16 -14.03
C LEU A 100 11.42 -5.93 -14.47
N ILE A 101 12.15 -6.01 -15.58
CA ILE A 101 12.94 -4.89 -16.12
C ILE A 101 12.03 -3.70 -16.46
N VAL A 102 10.92 -3.94 -17.16
CA VAL A 102 9.94 -2.89 -17.50
C VAL A 102 9.35 -2.27 -16.24
N GLY A 103 9.03 -3.08 -15.22
CA GLY A 103 8.54 -2.59 -13.93
C GLY A 103 9.53 -1.67 -13.23
N ILE A 104 10.82 -2.05 -13.20
CA ILE A 104 11.89 -1.23 -12.60
C ILE A 104 12.07 0.08 -13.38
N LEU A 105 12.05 0.03 -14.71
CA LEU A 105 12.12 1.23 -15.55
C LEU A 105 10.93 2.16 -15.29
N CYS A 106 9.72 1.61 -15.19
CA CYS A 106 8.51 2.38 -14.93
C CYS A 106 8.57 3.11 -13.58
N VAL A 107 9.01 2.42 -12.53
CA VAL A 107 9.23 3.06 -11.21
C VAL A 107 10.30 4.13 -11.30
N SER A 108 11.40 3.87 -12.01
CA SER A 108 12.51 4.84 -12.17
C SER A 108 12.04 6.14 -12.83
N VAL A 109 11.26 6.05 -13.92
CA VAL A 109 10.72 7.23 -14.62
C VAL A 109 9.89 8.11 -13.68
N MET A 110 9.12 7.52 -12.76
CA MET A 110 8.30 8.30 -11.83
C MET A 110 9.09 9.02 -10.74
N PHE A 111 10.32 8.57 -10.44
CA PHE A 111 11.22 9.28 -9.52
C PHE A 111 12.05 10.37 -10.21
N PHE A 112 12.26 10.26 -11.52
CA PHE A 112 13.00 11.24 -12.32
C PHE A 112 12.11 12.27 -13.02
N SER A 113 10.78 12.11 -12.99
CA SER A 113 9.78 13.03 -13.54
C SER A 113 9.16 13.91 -12.47
#